data_AF-A0A2A2QDA1-F1
#
_entry.id   AF-A0A2A2QDA1-F1
#
_cell.length_a   1.000
_cell.length_b   1.000
_cell.length_c   1.000
_cell.angle_alpha   90.00
_cell.angle_beta   90.00
_cell.angle_gamma   90.00
#
_symmetry.space_group_name_H-M   'P 1'
#
loop_
_entity.id
_entity.type
_entity.pdbx_description
1 polymer ?
#
loop_
_entity_poly.entity_id
_entity_poly.type
_entity_poly.pdbx_seq_one_letter_code
_entity_poly.pdbx_strand_id
1 'polypeptide(L)' 'MKMVVLDLLQHSFEEARELYADVWLGFGECELAAMLEKAGFIEIDTAVVDRESEPPNFQTLLAVARKPV' A
#
# COMPACT_ATOMS: atom_id res chain seq x y z
N MET A 1 7.57 -1.48 -19.41
CA MET A 1 6.18 -1.64 -18.91
C MET A 1 5.96 -0.70 -17.73
N LYS A 2 4.78 -0.08 -17.59
CA LYS A 2 4.43 0.76 -16.41
C LYS A 2 3.36 0.02 -15.59
N MET A 3 3.48 0.06 -14.27
CA MET A 3 2.57 -0.55 -13.32
C MET A 3 2.10 0.51 -12.31
N VAL A 4 0.84 0.39 -11.92
CA VAL A 4 0.22 1.19 -10.87
C VAL A 4 -0.46 0.23 -9.89
N VAL A 5 -0.19 0.39 -8.60
CA VAL A 5 -0.83 -0.34 -7.51
C VAL A 5 -1.55 0.67 -6.64
N LEU A 6 -2.80 0.38 -6.29
CA LEU A 6 -3.62 1.18 -5.39
C LEU A 6 -4.15 0.23 -4.31
N ASP A 7 -3.76 0.47 -3.06
CA ASP A 7 -4.13 -0.37 -1.92
C ASP A 7 -4.31 0.50 -0.66
N LEU A 8 -4.72 -0.11 0.44
CA LEU A 8 -4.77 0.54 1.75
C LEU A 8 -3.39 0.51 2.40
N LEU A 9 -2.99 1.64 2.96
CA LEU A 9 -1.80 1.75 3.80
C LEU A 9 -1.96 0.84 5.02
N GLN A 10 -0.85 0.28 5.50
CA GLN A 10 -0.86 -0.52 6.71
C GLN A 10 -1.36 0.28 7.92
N HIS A 11 -2.41 -0.21 8.56
CA HIS A 11 -2.94 0.32 9.81
C HIS A 11 -2.93 -0.77 10.89
N SER A 12 -2.33 -0.48 12.06
CA SER A 12 -2.27 -1.38 13.22
C SER A 12 -3.52 -1.29 14.09
N PHE A 13 -4.70 -1.14 13.47
CA PHE A 13 -5.93 -0.84 14.23
C PHE A 13 -6.43 -2.11 14.92
N GLU A 14 -6.19 -2.19 16.22
CA GLU A 14 -6.51 -3.31 17.09
C GLU A 14 -8.04 -3.61 17.13
N GLU A 15 -8.88 -2.60 16.87
CA GLU A 15 -10.35 -2.71 16.80
C GLU A 15 -10.86 -3.36 15.49
N ALA A 16 -10.08 -3.34 14.40
CA ALA A 16 -10.44 -4.03 13.16
C ALA A 16 -10.26 -5.56 13.27
N ARG A 17 -9.50 -6.01 14.26
CA ARG A 17 -9.18 -7.43 14.49
C ARG A 17 -10.39 -8.23 14.98
N GLU A 18 -11.33 -7.60 15.67
CA GLU A 18 -12.60 -8.21 16.08
C GLU A 18 -13.66 -8.13 14.98
N LEU A 19 -13.63 -7.10 14.12
CA LEU A 19 -14.68 -6.84 13.13
C LEU A 19 -14.47 -7.58 11.78
N TYR A 20 -13.22 -7.78 11.35
CA TYR A 20 -12.92 -8.23 9.98
C TYR A 20 -12.20 -9.57 9.86
N ALA A 21 -11.88 -10.25 10.96
CA ALA A 21 -11.40 -11.64 11.04
C ALA A 21 -10.26 -12.10 10.09
N ASP A 22 -9.64 -11.20 9.31
CA ASP A 22 -8.63 -11.56 8.32
C ASP A 22 -7.48 -10.53 8.28
N VAL A 23 -6.27 -11.09 8.35
CA VAL A 23 -5.04 -10.51 8.89
C VAL A 23 -4.24 -9.78 7.80
N TRP A 24 -4.88 -8.96 6.96
CA TRP A 24 -4.16 -8.20 5.94
C TRP A 24 -4.03 -6.75 6.37
N LEU A 25 -2.94 -6.50 7.12
CA LEU A 25 -2.55 -5.19 7.64
C LEU A 25 -2.10 -4.23 6.53
N GLY A 26 -2.65 -4.24 5.32
CA GLY A 26 -2.20 -3.42 4.18
C GLY A 26 -0.69 -3.55 3.88
N PHE A 27 -0.15 -2.62 3.10
CA PHE A 27 1.30 -2.51 2.86
C PHE A 27 1.84 -1.24 3.47
N GLY A 28 3.02 -1.33 4.10
CA GLY A 28 3.82 -0.14 4.37
C GLY A 28 4.41 0.41 3.07
N GLU A 29 4.58 1.73 2.95
CA GLU A 29 5.19 2.38 1.78
C GLU A 29 6.54 1.75 1.41
N CYS A 30 7.42 1.60 2.41
CA CYS A 30 8.74 1.00 2.22
C CYS A 30 8.69 -0.50 1.87
N GLU A 31 7.70 -1.23 2.39
CA GLU A 31 7.54 -2.66 2.10
C GLU A 31 7.10 -2.86 0.65
N LEU A 32 6.09 -2.13 0.20
CA LEU A 32 5.62 -2.16 -1.17
C LEU A 32 6.75 -1.76 -2.13
N ALA A 33 7.47 -0.69 -1.84
CA ALA A 33 8.63 -0.28 -2.64
C ALA A 33 9.69 -1.39 -2.72
N ALA A 34 10.06 -2.00 -1.59
CA ALA A 34 11.05 -3.08 -1.55
C ALA A 34 10.58 -4.34 -2.31
N MET A 35 9.29 -4.66 -2.30
CA MET A 35 8.72 -5.76 -3.09
C MET A 35 8.83 -5.47 -4.59
N LEU A 36 8.55 -4.23 -5.01
CA LEU A 36 8.67 -3.82 -6.40
C LEU A 36 10.13 -3.83 -6.88
N GLU A 37 11.07 -3.36 -6.06
CA GLU A 37 12.50 -3.47 -6.35
C GLU A 37 12.92 -4.93 -6.54
N LYS A 38 12.53 -5.82 -5.62
CA LYS A 38 12.81 -7.27 -5.71
C LYS A 38 12.22 -7.92 -6.95
N ALA A 39 11.08 -7.43 -7.43
CA ALA A 39 10.43 -7.90 -8.66
C ALA A 39 11.07 -7.35 -9.96
N GLY A 40 12.10 -6.51 -9.83
CA GLY A 40 12.86 -5.92 -10.94
C GLY A 40 12.19 -4.68 -11.53
N PHE A 41 11.31 -4.02 -10.77
CA PHE A 41 10.83 -2.68 -11.14
C PHE A 41 11.86 -1.62 -10.75
N ILE A 42 11.84 -0.51 -11.48
CA ILE A 42 12.67 0.68 -11.37
C ILE A 42 11.75 1.90 -11.40
N GLU A 43 12.30 3.10 -11.12
CA GLU A 43 11.52 4.34 -11.07
C GLU A 43 10.26 4.18 -10.17
N ILE A 44 10.46 3.59 -8.99
CA ILE A 44 9.39 3.32 -8.03
C ILE A 44 9.12 4.61 -7.24
N ASP A 45 7.85 5.02 -7.25
CA ASP A 45 7.33 6.13 -6.48
C ASP A 45 6.11 5.65 -5.68
N THR A 46 6.05 5.99 -4.40
CA THR A 46 4.96 5.63 -3.49
C THR A 46 4.45 6.87 -2.79
N ALA A 47 3.14 7.02 -2.68
CA ALA A 47 2.53 8.14 -1.99
C ALA A 47 1.18 7.77 -1.39
N VAL A 48 0.88 8.31 -0.22
CA VAL A 48 -0.49 8.32 0.31
C VAL A 48 -1.28 9.39 -0.43
N VAL A 49 -2.30 8.98 -1.17
CA VAL A 49 -3.07 9.87 -2.07
C VAL A 49 -4.44 10.24 -1.54
N ASP A 50 -4.95 9.51 -0.55
CA ASP A 50 -6.23 9.80 0.08
C ASP A 50 -6.26 9.36 1.55
N ARG A 51 -7.17 9.97 2.31
CA ARG A 51 -7.45 9.62 3.70
C ARG A 51 -8.93 9.84 4.01
N GLU A 52 -9.59 8.78 4.42
CA GLU A 52 -10.99 8.83 4.86
C GLU A 52 -11.13 9.67 6.14
N SER A 53 -12.20 10.45 6.21
CA SER A 53 -12.50 11.31 7.35
C SER A 53 -13.23 10.59 8.49
N GLU A 54 -13.84 9.44 8.20
CA GLU A 54 -14.55 8.64 9.20
C GLU A 54 -13.60 7.63 9.84
N PRO A 55 -13.70 7.36 11.16
CA PRO A 55 -12.94 6.28 11.79
C PRO A 55 -13.19 4.94 11.08
N PRO A 56 -12.13 4.13 10.81
CA PRO A 56 -10.78 4.21 11.37
C PRO A 56 -9.79 5.11 10.60
N ASN A 57 -10.26 5.96 9.68
CA ASN A 57 -9.47 6.89 8.86
C ASN A 57 -8.47 6.18 7.95
N PHE A 58 -8.97 5.23 7.16
CA PHE A 58 -8.15 4.49 6.20
C PHE A 58 -7.43 5.44 5.24
N GLN A 59 -6.19 5.09 4.92
CA GLN A 59 -5.35 5.84 3.99
C GLN A 59 -5.10 4.99 2.74
N THR A 60 -5.20 5.62 1.58
CA THR A 60 -4.93 4.96 0.30
C THR A 60 -3.47 5.18 -0.11
N LEU A 61 -2.75 4.08 -0.33
CA LEU A 61 -1.39 4.03 -0.83
C LEU A 61 -1.39 3.79 -2.35
N LEU A 62 -0.79 4.72 -3.08
CA LEU A 62 -0.47 4.59 -4.49
C LEU A 62 1.00 4.19 -4.65
N ALA A 63 1.29 3.20 -5.49
CA ALA A 63 2.63 2.95 -6.01
C ALA A 63 2.64 2.96 -7.53
N VAL A 64 3.61 3.65 -8.11
CA VAL A 64 3.86 3.67 -9.56
C VAL A 64 5.28 3.18 -9.79
N ALA A 65 5.44 2.26 -10.74
CA ALA A 65 6.77 1.75 -11.08
C ALA A 65 6.88 1.37 -12.55
N ARG A 66 8.11 1.22 -13.04
CA ARG A 66 8.41 0.77 -14.39
C ARG A 66 9.24 -0.50 -14.36
N LYS A 67 8.99 -1.41 -15.30
CA LYS A 67 9.87 -2.55 -15.55
C LYS A 67 10.56 -2.33 -16.90
N PRO A 68 11.90 -2.26 -16.95
CA PRO A 68 12.62 -2.25 -18.22
C PRO A 68 12.39 -3.62 -18.88
N VAL A 69 12.20 -3.60 -20.19
CA VAL A 69 11.88 -4.80 -20.98
C VAL A 69 13.15 -5.60 -21.22
#